data_AF-A0A8H7TQP2-F1
#
_entry.id   AF-A0A8H7TQP2-F1
#
_cell.length_a   1.000
_cell.length_b   1.000
_cell.length_c   1.000
_cell.angle_alpha   90.00
_cell.angle_beta   90.00
_cell.angle_gamma   90.00
#
_symmetry.space_group_name_H-M   'P 1'
#
loop_
_entity.id
_entity.type
_entity.pdbx_description
1 polymer ?
#
loop_
_entity_poly.entity_id
_entity_poly.type
_entity_poly.pdbx_seq_one_letter_code
_entity_poly.pdbx_strand_id
1 'polypeptide(L)'
;MRRFVSSFRPLYRSLGSPSSACQPKRCAAATRTITMQSSNRLKVALAQGRQAFGAWQMLPGANISRLLARTNADWVCVDCEHGNMDDGAMHDAVPAIAALGVSPIVRLPDMQSWMVKRALDCGAHGILVPLLRTVKEAEDLVQAAKFPH
;
A
#
# COMPACT_ATOMS: atom_id res chain seq x y z
N MET A 1 -19.91 39.09 67.33
CA MET A 1 -19.32 40.41 66.97
C MET A 1 -19.08 40.39 65.46
N ARG A 2 -19.72 41.12 64.54
CA ARG A 2 -20.65 42.28 64.45
C ARG A 2 -21.60 41.97 63.25
N ARG A 3 -22.93 42.16 63.29
CA ARG A 3 -23.72 43.34 62.79
C ARG A 3 -23.25 43.84 61.40
N PHE A 4 -24.04 44.23 60.39
CA PHE A 4 -25.48 44.43 60.13
C PHE A 4 -25.57 45.03 58.67
N VAL A 5 -26.77 45.06 58.04
CA VAL A 5 -27.24 46.00 56.97
C VAL A 5 -27.01 45.76 55.45
N SER A 6 -28.11 45.33 54.81
CA SER A 6 -28.87 45.89 53.65
C SER A 6 -28.26 46.29 52.30
N SER A 7 -29.00 45.84 51.28
CA SER A 7 -29.50 46.55 50.09
C SER A 7 -28.51 46.86 48.97
N PHE A 8 -28.80 46.34 47.77
CA PHE A 8 -29.03 47.15 46.57
C PHE A 8 -29.53 46.23 45.45
N ARG A 9 -30.79 46.38 45.03
CA ARG A 9 -31.26 45.90 43.72
C ARG A 9 -30.93 46.97 42.69
N PRO A 10 -30.41 46.60 41.51
CA PRO A 10 -30.72 47.31 40.29
C PRO A 10 -31.64 46.45 39.40
N LEU A 11 -32.76 47.06 39.03
CA LEU A 11 -33.57 46.68 37.88
C LEU A 11 -32.72 46.83 36.61
N TYR A 12 -32.53 45.76 35.84
CA TYR A 12 -32.29 45.90 34.39
C TYR A 12 -32.92 44.73 33.61
N ARG A 13 -34.03 45.07 32.96
CA ARG A 13 -34.57 44.61 31.67
C ARG A 13 -34.30 43.17 31.21
N SER A 14 -35.39 42.42 31.07
CA SER A 14 -35.54 41.30 30.14
C SER A 14 -35.31 41.74 28.69
N LEU A 15 -34.49 41.00 27.94
CA LEU A 15 -34.73 40.68 26.53
C LEU A 15 -34.03 39.34 26.24
N GLY A 16 -34.82 38.34 25.83
CA GLY A 16 -34.35 37.00 25.52
C GLY A 16 -33.98 36.80 24.04
N SER A 17 -32.98 35.93 23.83
CA SER A 17 -32.66 35.10 22.65
C SER A 17 -32.38 35.79 21.30
N PRO A 18 -31.70 35.14 20.32
CA PRO A 18 -31.13 33.79 20.32
C PRO A 18 -29.61 33.79 20.00
N SER A 19 -28.87 32.79 20.48
CA SER A 19 -27.52 32.51 19.96
C SER A 19 -27.38 31.03 19.64
N SER A 20 -27.18 30.82 18.35
CA SER A 20 -26.95 29.61 17.56
C SER A 20 -26.53 28.35 18.31
N ALA A 21 -27.33 27.31 18.10
CA ALA A 21 -26.96 25.91 18.31
C ALA A 21 -25.56 25.59 17.76
N CYS A 22 -24.70 25.09 18.63
CA CYS A 22 -23.44 24.44 18.26
C CYS A 22 -23.77 23.15 17.52
N GLN A 23 -23.64 23.14 16.19
CA GLN A 23 -23.72 21.91 15.41
C GLN A 23 -22.44 21.10 15.62
N PRO A 24 -22.54 19.79 15.93
CA PRO A 24 -21.36 18.95 16.03
C PRO A 24 -20.75 18.76 14.64
N LYS A 25 -19.50 19.23 14.46
CA LYS A 25 -18.74 18.95 13.24
C LYS A 25 -18.57 17.44 13.13
N ARG A 26 -19.29 16.83 12.19
CA ARG A 26 -19.05 15.45 11.77
C ARG A 26 -17.60 15.35 11.32
N CYS A 27 -16.75 14.70 12.10
CA CYS A 27 -15.51 14.13 11.62
C CYS A 27 -15.89 13.05 10.60
N ALA A 28 -16.07 13.45 9.34
CA ALA A 28 -16.13 12.54 8.23
C ALA A 28 -14.72 11.98 8.04
N ALA A 29 -14.39 10.93 8.80
CA ALA A 29 -13.29 10.06 8.44
C ALA A 29 -13.61 9.52 7.04
N ALA A 30 -12.97 10.08 6.03
CA ALA A 30 -13.03 9.57 4.68
C ALA A 30 -12.53 8.12 4.75
N THR A 31 -13.48 7.18 4.74
CA THR A 31 -13.18 5.77 4.58
C THR A 31 -12.60 5.67 3.18
N ARG A 32 -11.27 5.70 3.08
CA ARG A 32 -10.57 5.46 1.82
C ARG A 32 -10.96 4.04 1.44
N THR A 33 -11.87 3.90 0.49
CA THR A 33 -12.06 2.63 -0.21
C THR A 33 -10.69 2.26 -0.75
N ILE A 34 -10.01 1.32 -0.10
CA ILE A 34 -8.78 0.73 -0.62
C ILE A 34 -9.23 -0.08 -1.83
N THR A 35 -9.33 0.56 -3.00
CA THR A 35 -9.36 -0.17 -4.26
C THR A 35 -8.06 -0.97 -4.32
N MET A 36 -8.08 -2.24 -4.73
CA MET A 36 -6.85 -3.04 -4.90
C MET A 36 -5.80 -2.35 -5.79
N GLN A 37 -6.20 -1.37 -6.62
CA GLN A 37 -5.24 -0.54 -7.37
C GLN A 37 -4.42 0.41 -6.50
N SER A 38 -4.94 0.81 -5.33
CA SER A 38 -4.24 1.67 -4.36
C SER A 38 -3.14 0.94 -3.56
N SER A 39 -3.11 -0.40 -3.55
CA SER A 39 -2.01 -1.17 -2.94
C SER A 39 -0.79 -1.27 -3.87
N ASN A 40 -0.96 -1.15 -5.19
CA ASN A 40 0.14 -1.23 -6.16
C ASN A 40 0.81 0.14 -6.38
N ARG A 41 1.65 0.50 -5.41
CA ARG A 41 2.45 1.75 -5.41
C ARG A 41 3.27 1.94 -6.70
N LEU A 42 3.81 0.87 -7.27
CA LEU A 42 4.55 0.94 -8.54
C LEU A 42 3.63 1.36 -9.70
N LYS A 43 2.49 0.69 -9.87
CA LYS A 43 1.53 1.01 -10.94
C LYS A 43 1.01 2.44 -10.81
N VAL A 44 0.77 2.91 -9.59
CA VAL A 44 0.36 4.29 -9.31
C VAL A 44 1.44 5.28 -9.73
N ALA A 45 2.71 5.05 -9.36
CA ALA A 45 3.81 5.92 -9.75
C ALA A 45 3.99 6.00 -11.27
N LEU A 46 3.93 4.86 -11.96
CA LEU A 46 4.04 4.79 -13.42
C LEU A 46 2.87 5.51 -14.11
N ALA A 47 1.64 5.34 -13.64
CA ALA A 47 0.47 6.02 -14.20
C ALA A 47 0.52 7.55 -14.03
N GLN A 48 1.22 8.03 -13.00
CA GLN A 48 1.44 9.46 -12.75
C GLN A 48 2.66 10.03 -13.47
N GLY A 49 3.42 9.21 -14.21
CA GLY A 49 4.67 9.62 -14.83
C GLY A 49 5.78 9.96 -13.83
N ARG A 50 5.65 9.53 -12.56
CA ARG A 50 6.68 9.74 -11.53
C ARG A 50 7.74 8.64 -11.63
N GLN A 51 9.00 9.01 -11.43
CA GLN A 51 10.08 8.04 -11.25
C GLN A 51 9.82 7.16 -10.02
N ALA A 52 9.86 5.83 -10.21
CA ALA A 52 9.67 4.86 -9.14
C ALA A 52 11.02 4.24 -8.72
N PHE A 53 11.43 4.43 -7.48
CA PHE A 53 12.68 3.88 -6.95
C PHE A 53 12.44 2.53 -6.30
N GLY A 54 13.33 1.56 -6.53
CA GLY A 54 13.19 0.23 -5.97
C GLY A 54 14.48 -0.35 -5.43
N ALA A 55 14.35 -1.45 -4.70
CA ALA A 55 15.45 -2.22 -4.17
C ALA A 55 15.43 -3.67 -4.68
N TRP A 56 16.59 -4.29 -4.75
CA TRP A 56 16.75 -5.69 -5.13
C TRP A 56 16.98 -6.56 -3.89
N GLN A 57 16.27 -7.67 -3.80
CA GLN A 57 16.45 -8.67 -2.75
C GLN A 57 16.91 -9.98 -3.38
N MET A 58 18.17 -10.35 -3.10
CA MET A 58 18.78 -11.60 -3.57
C MET A 58 18.98 -12.63 -2.45
N LEU A 59 18.75 -12.24 -1.19
CA LEU A 59 18.92 -13.09 -0.02
C LEU A 59 17.56 -13.39 0.63
N PRO A 60 17.35 -14.63 1.11
CA PRO A 60 16.09 -15.01 1.72
C PRO A 60 15.95 -14.39 3.12
N GLY A 61 14.71 -14.17 3.54
CA GLY A 61 14.38 -13.75 4.90
C GLY A 61 13.39 -12.60 4.98
N ALA A 62 12.23 -12.83 5.60
CA ALA A 62 11.18 -11.83 5.74
C ALA A 62 11.61 -10.58 6.53
N ASN A 63 12.62 -10.69 7.40
CA ASN A 63 13.20 -9.52 8.08
C ASN A 63 13.95 -8.60 7.11
N ILE A 64 14.68 -9.17 6.14
CA ILE A 64 15.35 -8.41 5.07
C ILE A 64 14.29 -7.74 4.21
N SER A 65 13.24 -8.48 3.83
CA SER A 65 12.11 -7.94 3.06
C SER A 65 11.45 -6.74 3.75
N ARG A 66 11.20 -6.83 5.05
CA ARG A 66 10.64 -5.72 5.85
C ARG A 66 11.61 -4.54 5.99
N LEU A 67 12.91 -4.80 6.10
CA LEU A 67 13.93 -3.76 6.15
C LEU A 67 13.95 -2.97 4.83
N LEU A 68 14.02 -3.67 3.70
CA LEU A 68 14.00 -3.07 2.36
C LEU A 68 12.71 -2.28 2.12
N ALA A 69 11.55 -2.80 2.50
CA ALA A 69 10.29 -2.08 2.35
C ALA A 69 10.20 -0.80 3.21
N ARG A 70 11.05 -0.63 4.23
CA ARG A 70 11.11 0.60 5.05
C ARG A 70 12.06 1.67 4.49
N THR A 71 12.85 1.39 3.45
CA THR A 71 13.80 2.35 2.86
C THR A 71 13.15 3.38 1.92
N ASN A 72 11.83 3.60 2.06
CA ASN A 72 11.01 4.44 1.16
C ASN A 72 11.04 4.00 -0.32
N ALA A 73 11.37 2.73 -0.58
CA ALA A 73 11.23 2.14 -1.91
C ALA A 73 9.76 2.09 -2.35
N ASP A 74 9.51 2.34 -3.64
CA ASP A 74 8.21 2.18 -4.26
C ASP A 74 7.92 0.69 -4.58
N TRP A 75 8.97 -0.08 -4.84
CA TRP A 75 8.92 -1.51 -5.13
C TRP A 75 10.16 -2.24 -4.62
N VAL A 76 10.03 -3.54 -4.38
CA VAL A 76 11.15 -4.44 -4.07
C VAL A 76 11.09 -5.61 -5.03
N CYS A 77 12.18 -5.87 -5.75
CA CYS A 77 12.31 -7.04 -6.62
C CYS A 77 12.88 -8.22 -5.84
N VAL A 78 12.11 -9.28 -5.74
CA VAL A 78 12.48 -10.59 -5.21
C VAL A 78 13.09 -11.39 -6.37
N ASP A 79 14.40 -11.61 -6.33
CA ASP A 79 15.14 -12.26 -7.42
C ASP A 79 15.17 -13.78 -7.25
N CYS A 80 14.36 -14.49 -8.03
CA CYS A 80 14.36 -15.95 -8.07
C CYS A 80 15.21 -16.53 -9.22
N GLU A 81 15.86 -15.70 -10.05
CA GLU A 81 16.71 -16.16 -11.16
C GLU A 81 18.16 -16.35 -10.72
N HIS A 82 18.71 -15.35 -10.03
CA HIS A 82 20.10 -15.37 -9.57
C HIS A 82 20.24 -15.19 -8.06
N GLY A 83 19.16 -14.80 -7.38
CA GLY A 83 19.13 -14.76 -5.92
C GLY A 83 19.09 -16.16 -5.32
N ASN A 84 19.50 -16.27 -4.06
CA ASN A 84 19.28 -17.47 -3.26
C ASN A 84 17.84 -17.49 -2.73
N MET A 85 16.87 -17.39 -3.65
CA MET A 85 15.44 -17.30 -3.37
C MET A 85 14.76 -18.51 -4.01
N ASP A 86 14.43 -19.49 -3.19
CA ASP A 86 13.55 -20.57 -3.62
C ASP A 86 12.08 -20.11 -3.55
N ASP A 87 11.19 -21.01 -3.95
CA ASP A 87 9.77 -20.70 -3.98
C ASP A 87 9.19 -20.44 -2.58
N GLY A 88 9.66 -21.13 -1.55
CA GLY A 88 9.24 -20.90 -0.17
C GLY A 88 9.67 -19.52 0.34
N ALA A 89 10.92 -19.15 0.10
CA ALA A 89 11.45 -17.84 0.45
C ALA A 89 10.74 -16.70 -0.31
N MET A 90 10.35 -16.93 -1.57
CA MET A 90 9.49 -16.01 -2.31
C MET A 90 8.12 -15.83 -1.62
N HIS A 91 7.47 -16.94 -1.25
CA HIS A 91 6.18 -16.93 -0.54
C HIS A 91 6.25 -16.25 0.83
N ASP A 92 7.41 -16.23 1.49
CA ASP A 92 7.62 -15.48 2.72
C ASP A 92 7.91 -13.98 2.47
N ALA A 93 8.69 -13.67 1.43
CA ALA A 93 9.14 -12.31 1.14
C ALA A 93 8.03 -11.41 0.57
N VAL A 94 7.26 -11.92 -0.40
CA VAL A 94 6.24 -11.16 -1.11
C VAL A 94 5.17 -10.56 -0.18
N PRO A 95 4.48 -11.34 0.67
CA PRO A 95 3.50 -10.79 1.60
C PRO A 95 4.14 -9.87 2.65
N ALA A 96 5.39 -10.13 3.06
CA ALA A 96 6.10 -9.27 4.00
C ALA A 96 6.38 -7.87 3.44
N ILE A 97 6.62 -7.76 2.13
CA ILE A 97 6.77 -6.48 1.40
C ILE A 97 5.40 -5.82 1.25
N ALA A 98 4.41 -6.58 0.75
CA ALA A 98 3.06 -6.05 0.47
C ALA A 98 2.40 -5.48 1.74
N ALA A 99 2.60 -6.13 2.89
CA ALA A 99 2.06 -5.69 4.19
C ALA A 99 2.54 -4.29 4.62
N LEU A 100 3.63 -3.78 4.03
CA LEU A 100 4.17 -2.45 4.29
C LEU A 100 3.78 -1.42 3.22
N GLY A 101 2.87 -1.77 2.29
CA GLY A 101 2.39 -0.87 1.24
C GLY A 101 3.43 -0.59 0.13
N VAL A 102 4.46 -1.43 0.03
CA VAL A 102 5.46 -1.41 -1.05
C VAL A 102 5.08 -2.50 -2.05
N SER A 103 5.38 -2.28 -3.34
CA SER A 103 5.01 -3.27 -4.38
C SER A 103 6.04 -4.39 -4.48
N PRO A 104 5.70 -5.64 -4.13
CA PRO A 104 6.57 -6.78 -4.42
C PRO A 104 6.53 -7.10 -5.91
N ILE A 105 7.71 -7.16 -6.52
CA ILE A 105 7.91 -7.61 -7.89
C ILE A 105 8.71 -8.90 -7.82
N VAL A 106 8.32 -9.93 -8.56
CA VAL A 106 9.06 -11.20 -8.59
C VAL A 106 9.77 -11.32 -9.93
N ARG A 107 11.10 -11.47 -9.90
CA ARG A 107 11.87 -11.85 -11.08
C ARG A 107 11.92 -13.36 -11.18
N LEU A 108 11.38 -13.91 -12.26
CA LEU A 108 11.28 -15.35 -12.48
C LEU A 108 12.60 -15.92 -13.03
N PRO A 109 12.93 -17.19 -12.72
CA PRO A 109 14.08 -17.86 -13.31
C PRO A 109 13.93 -18.12 -14.82
N ASP A 110 12.70 -18.36 -15.28
CA ASP A 110 12.38 -18.62 -16.69
C ASP A 110 10.90 -18.30 -16.97
N MET A 111 10.50 -18.27 -18.25
CA MET A 111 9.14 -17.99 -18.71
C MET A 111 8.25 -19.25 -18.75
N GLN A 112 8.14 -19.95 -17.62
CA GLN A 112 7.21 -21.08 -17.51
C GLN A 112 5.87 -20.63 -16.90
N SER A 113 4.75 -21.02 -17.52
CA SER A 113 3.40 -20.60 -17.08
C SER A 113 3.10 -20.91 -15.61
N TRP A 114 3.60 -22.04 -15.09
CA TRP A 114 3.43 -22.40 -13.69
C TRP A 114 4.21 -21.48 -12.74
N MET A 115 5.38 -20.98 -13.13
CA MET A 115 6.16 -20.03 -12.32
C MET A 115 5.44 -18.68 -12.23
N VAL A 116 4.87 -18.21 -13.35
CA VAL A 116 4.05 -16.99 -13.40
C VAL A 116 2.88 -17.09 -12.43
N LYS A 117 2.15 -18.21 -12.46
CA LYS A 117 1.01 -18.46 -11.57
C LYS A 117 1.44 -18.44 -10.10
N ARG A 118 2.50 -19.16 -9.72
CA ARG A 118 3.00 -19.18 -8.33
C ARG A 118 3.40 -17.79 -7.83
N ALA A 119 4.09 -17.00 -8.65
CA ALA A 119 4.44 -15.63 -8.28
C ALA A 119 3.20 -14.75 -8.09
N LEU A 120 2.18 -14.88 -8.93
CA LEU A 120 0.93 -14.13 -8.77
C LEU A 120 0.10 -14.63 -7.58
N ASP A 121 0.06 -15.93 -7.33
CA ASP A 121 -0.66 -16.57 -6.22
C ASP A 121 -0.11 -16.16 -4.85
N CYS A 122 1.21 -15.91 -4.74
CA CYS A 122 1.81 -15.37 -3.52
C CYS A 122 1.53 -13.87 -3.29
N GLY A 123 0.85 -13.21 -4.23
CA GLY A 123 0.43 -11.80 -4.11
C GLY A 123 1.40 -10.80 -4.76
N ALA A 124 2.24 -11.24 -5.70
CA ALA A 124 3.10 -10.30 -6.43
C ALA A 124 2.27 -9.26 -7.19
N HIS A 125 2.70 -8.00 -7.11
CA HIS A 125 2.06 -6.90 -7.83
C HIS A 125 2.47 -6.82 -9.30
N GLY A 126 3.56 -7.50 -9.65
CA GLY A 126 4.10 -7.60 -10.99
C GLY A 126 5.18 -8.68 -11.07
N ILE A 127 5.45 -9.12 -12.29
CA ILE A 127 6.47 -10.11 -12.61
C ILE A 127 7.50 -9.49 -13.55
N LEU A 128 8.77 -9.84 -13.36
CA LEU A 128 9.88 -9.50 -14.23
C LEU A 128 10.37 -10.80 -14.87
N VAL A 129 10.32 -10.88 -16.20
CA VAL A 129 10.75 -12.07 -16.93
C VAL A 129 12.04 -11.76 -17.69
N PRO A 130 13.11 -12.52 -17.47
CA PRO A 130 14.37 -12.33 -18.17
C PRO A 130 14.27 -12.78 -19.63
N LEU A 131 15.15 -12.22 -20.48
CA LEU A 131 15.47 -12.74 -21.81
C LEU A 131 14.28 -12.93 -22.78
N LEU A 132 13.21 -12.13 -22.69
CA LEU A 132 12.20 -12.06 -23.75
C LEU A 132 12.82 -11.52 -25.04
N ARG A 133 12.73 -12.28 -26.13
CA ARG A 133 13.34 -12.00 -27.44
C ARG A 133 12.32 -11.77 -28.54
N THR A 134 11.10 -12.26 -28.37
CA THR A 134 10.06 -12.16 -29.40
C THR A 134 8.77 -11.54 -28.86
N VAL A 135 8.00 -10.92 -29.75
CA VAL A 135 6.65 -10.40 -29.44
C VAL A 135 5.75 -11.52 -28.96
N LYS A 136 5.86 -12.70 -29.58
CA LYS A 136 5.09 -13.90 -29.22
C LYS A 136 5.34 -14.33 -27.77
N GLU A 137 6.59 -14.35 -27.31
CA GLU A 137 6.90 -14.68 -25.91
C GLU A 137 6.27 -13.67 -24.94
N ALA A 138 6.25 -12.38 -25.29
CA ALA A 138 5.59 -11.36 -24.48
C ALA A 138 4.06 -11.53 -24.44
N GLU A 139 3.43 -11.89 -25.57
CA GLU A 139 2.00 -12.20 -25.63
C GLU A 139 1.65 -13.43 -24.80
N ASP A 140 2.41 -14.51 -24.94
CA ASP A 140 2.25 -15.76 -24.20
C ASP A 140 2.39 -15.52 -22.68
N LEU A 141 3.33 -14.65 -22.27
CA LEU A 141 3.48 -14.21 -20.87
C LEU A 141 2.26 -13.45 -20.37
N VAL A 142 1.72 -12.50 -21.15
CA VAL A 142 0.53 -11.73 -20.76
C VAL A 142 -0.69 -12.63 -20.60
N GLN A 143 -0.84 -13.64 -21.46
CA GLN A 143 -1.90 -14.65 -21.32
C GLN A 143 -1.71 -15.49 -20.06
N ALA A 144 -0.47 -15.93 -19.76
CA ALA A 144 -0.18 -16.68 -18.55
C ALA A 144 -0.43 -15.89 -17.25
N ALA A 145 -0.30 -14.56 -17.29
CA ALA A 145 -0.50 -13.67 -16.14
C ALA A 145 -1.97 -13.25 -15.91
N LYS A 146 -2.88 -13.62 -16.81
CA LYS A 146 -4.31 -13.26 -16.73
C LYS A 146 -5.16 -14.51 -16.55
N PHE A 147 -6.34 -14.33 -15.98
CA PHE A 147 -7.35 -15.38 -16.01
C PHE A 147 -7.79 -15.63 -17.46
N PRO A 148 -8.12 -16.88 -17.81
CA PRO A 148 -8.68 -17.18 -19.12
C PRO A 148 -9.94 -16.34 -19.36
N HIS A 149 -10.04 -15.78 -20.56
CA HIS A 149 -11.16 -14.98 -21.02
C HIS A 149 -12.13 -15.83 -21.86
#